data_AF-A0A7V9N7W4-F1
#
_entry.id   AF-A0A7V9N7W4-F1
#
_cell.length_a   1.000
_cell.length_b   1.000
_cell.length_c   1.000
_cell.angle_alpha   90.00
_cell.angle_beta   90.00
_cell.angle_gamma   90.00
#
_symmetry.space_group_name_H-M   'P 1'
#
loop_
_entity.id
_entity.type
_entity.pdbx_description
1 polymer ?
#
loop_
_entity_poly.entity_id
_entity_poly.type
_entity_poly.pdbx_seq_one_letter_code
_entity_poly.pdbx_strand_id
1 'polypeptide(L)'
;MQDDIASAGNGGVATASANGGAVGTGDINSGGNAGNAIGVGDTWGGSVGVDGGSVANQTLLSISANGGTAIADASGGDYNLAFVS
;
A
#
# COMPACT_ATOMS: atom_id res chain seq x y z
N MET A 1 14.55 30.03 -45.32
CA MET A 1 15.72 29.82 -44.45
C MET A 1 15.69 28.36 -44.07
N GLN A 2 16.75 27.62 -44.37
CA GLN A 2 16.84 26.18 -44.19
C GLN A 2 17.62 25.94 -42.91
N ASP A 3 16.96 25.40 -41.89
CA ASP A 3 17.58 25.08 -40.62
C ASP A 3 18.19 23.68 -40.74
N ASP A 4 19.45 23.59 -41.16
CA ASP A 4 20.20 22.35 -41.05
C ASP A 4 20.63 22.19 -39.58
N ILE A 5 19.95 21.28 -38.88
CA ILE A 5 20.23 20.97 -37.47
C ILE A 5 20.86 19.58 -37.38
N ALA A 6 22.12 19.53 -36.96
CA ALA A 6 22.78 18.28 -36.58
C ALA A 6 22.78 18.15 -35.06
N SER A 7 22.25 17.04 -34.53
CA SER A 7 22.17 16.83 -33.08
C SER A 7 22.66 15.45 -32.66
N ALA A 8 23.43 15.45 -31.56
CA ALA A 8 24.17 14.30 -31.06
C ALA A 8 24.08 14.30 -29.53
N GLY A 9 23.71 13.17 -28.93
CA GLY A 9 23.64 13.05 -27.46
C GLY A 9 22.43 13.72 -26.82
N ASN A 10 21.38 14.01 -27.60
CA ASN A 10 20.17 14.56 -27.03
C ASN A 10 19.45 13.50 -26.20
N GLY A 11 19.43 13.73 -24.89
CA GLY A 11 18.49 13.07 -23.99
C GLY A 11 17.03 13.38 -24.36
N GLY A 12 16.12 12.53 -23.89
CA GLY A 12 14.68 12.67 -24.13
C GLY A 12 13.95 13.50 -23.05
N VAL A 13 12.62 13.53 -23.14
CA VAL A 13 11.76 13.90 -22.01
C VAL A 13 11.43 12.61 -21.26
N ALA A 14 11.87 12.50 -20.01
CA ALA A 14 11.48 11.37 -19.15
C ALA A 14 10.52 11.86 -18.08
N THR A 15 9.34 11.26 -18.05
CA THR A 15 8.32 11.49 -17.02
C THR A 15 8.05 10.15 -16.36
N ALA A 16 8.18 10.08 -15.05
CA ALA A 16 7.73 8.94 -14.27
C ALA A 16 6.77 9.42 -13.19
N SER A 17 5.75 8.60 -12.92
CA SER A 17 4.70 8.90 -11.97
C SER A 17 4.43 7.67 -11.11
N ALA A 18 4.45 7.87 -9.80
CA ALA A 18 4.13 6.89 -8.78
C ALA A 18 2.84 7.31 -8.07
N ASN A 19 1.79 7.55 -8.86
CA ASN A 19 0.53 8.00 -8.32
C ASN A 19 -0.14 6.84 -7.59
N GLY A 20 -0.43 7.06 -6.29
CA GLY A 20 -1.24 6.15 -5.51
C GLY A 20 -2.70 6.10 -5.96
N GLY A 21 -3.44 5.18 -5.38
CA GLY A 21 -4.87 5.03 -5.62
C GLY A 21 -5.74 5.85 -4.67
N ALA A 22 -7.03 5.91 -4.95
CA ALA A 22 -8.03 6.25 -3.94
C ALA A 22 -8.53 4.97 -3.28
N VAL A 23 -8.75 5.00 -1.95
CA VAL A 23 -9.41 3.89 -1.25
C VAL A 23 -10.68 4.37 -0.57
N GLY A 24 -11.80 3.74 -0.92
CA GLY A 24 -13.06 3.84 -0.20
C GLY A 24 -13.31 2.56 0.58
N THR A 25 -13.55 2.69 1.88
CA THR A 25 -13.74 1.53 2.77
C THR A 25 -15.21 1.20 3.01
N GLY A 26 -16.11 2.14 2.75
CA GLY A 26 -17.51 2.04 3.18
C GLY A 26 -17.62 1.89 4.69
N ASP A 27 -18.74 1.32 5.14
CA ASP A 27 -18.96 1.00 6.54
C ASP A 27 -18.09 -0.19 6.97
N ILE A 28 -17.32 -0.01 8.05
CA ILE A 28 -16.55 -1.08 8.69
C ILE A 28 -17.26 -1.44 10.00
N ASN A 29 -17.99 -2.56 10.01
CA ASN A 29 -18.71 -3.04 11.19
C ASN A 29 -17.98 -4.23 11.82
N SER A 30 -17.61 -4.08 13.10
CA SER A 30 -17.01 -5.16 13.91
C SER A 30 -18.05 -6.21 14.35
N GLY A 31 -19.34 -5.93 14.18
CA GLY A 31 -20.44 -6.78 14.62
C GLY A 31 -20.64 -6.78 16.14
N GLY A 32 -21.39 -7.77 16.61
CA GLY A 32 -21.64 -8.07 18.02
C GLY A 32 -20.47 -8.80 18.68
N ASN A 33 -19.30 -8.18 18.60
CA ASN A 33 -18.07 -8.68 19.18
C ASN A 33 -18.18 -8.64 20.71
N ALA A 34 -18.86 -9.64 21.29
CA ALA A 34 -18.87 -9.97 22.71
C ALA A 34 -17.90 -11.12 23.00
N GLY A 35 -17.27 -11.10 24.16
CA GLY A 35 -16.42 -12.20 24.61
C GLY A 35 -17.21 -13.37 25.20
N ASN A 36 -16.58 -14.15 26.08
CA ASN A 36 -17.21 -15.32 26.67
C ASN A 36 -18.29 -14.91 27.68
N ALA A 37 -19.49 -15.47 27.53
CA ALA A 37 -20.52 -15.43 28.56
C ALA A 37 -20.44 -16.73 29.36
N ILE A 38 -20.20 -16.65 30.68
CA ILE A 38 -20.13 -17.83 31.54
C ILE A 38 -21.15 -17.71 32.67
N GLY A 39 -22.15 -18.58 32.62
CA GLY A 39 -23.12 -18.77 33.70
C GLY A 39 -22.70 -19.95 34.57
N VAL A 40 -22.67 -19.74 35.88
CA VAL A 40 -22.47 -20.81 36.88
C VAL A 40 -23.74 -20.90 37.73
N GLY A 41 -24.32 -22.09 37.80
CA GLY A 41 -25.51 -22.38 38.61
C GLY A 41 -25.16 -22.78 40.04
N ASP A 42 -26.07 -23.49 40.71
CA ASP A 42 -25.84 -24.00 42.07
C ASP A 42 -24.72 -25.05 42.07
N THR A 43 -23.78 -24.91 43.00
CA THR A 43 -22.62 -25.80 43.14
C THR A 43 -22.56 -26.42 44.53
N TRP A 44 -22.28 -27.72 44.65
CA TRP A 44 -22.18 -28.43 45.93
C TRP A 44 -21.08 -29.50 45.90
N GLY A 45 -20.33 -29.64 47.00
CA GLY A 45 -19.47 -30.81 47.24
C GLY A 45 -18.00 -30.74 46.76
N GLY A 46 -17.44 -29.56 46.51
CA GLY A 46 -16.02 -29.41 46.15
C GLY A 46 -15.68 -28.04 45.57
N SER A 47 -14.41 -27.83 45.18
CA SER A 47 -13.97 -26.59 44.54
C SER A 47 -14.47 -26.48 43.09
N VAL A 48 -14.90 -25.28 42.71
CA VAL A 48 -15.35 -24.96 41.35
C VAL A 48 -14.36 -23.95 40.75
N GLY A 49 -13.65 -24.37 39.72
CA GLY A 49 -12.77 -23.51 38.94
C GLY A 49 -13.44 -23.15 37.62
N VAL A 50 -13.50 -21.86 37.30
CA VAL A 50 -14.01 -21.36 36.02
C VAL A 50 -12.96 -20.44 35.42
N ASP A 51 -12.45 -20.82 34.25
CA ASP A 51 -11.55 -19.99 33.46
C ASP A 51 -12.28 -19.48 32.23
N GLY A 52 -12.37 -18.15 32.12
CA GLY A 52 -12.95 -17.46 30.98
C GLY A 52 -12.02 -17.36 29.79
N GLY A 53 -10.78 -17.85 29.89
CA GLY A 53 -9.78 -17.78 28.85
C GLY A 53 -9.45 -16.33 28.46
N SER A 54 -8.71 -16.19 27.36
CA SER A 54 -8.39 -14.89 26.76
C SER A 54 -9.25 -14.66 25.52
N VAL A 55 -9.85 -13.47 25.39
CA VAL A 55 -10.64 -13.08 24.22
C VAL A 55 -10.03 -11.86 23.56
N ALA A 56 -9.82 -11.94 22.24
CA ALA A 56 -9.48 -10.81 21.40
C ALA A 56 -10.58 -10.58 20.36
N ASN A 57 -11.35 -9.51 20.54
CA ASN A 57 -12.32 -9.06 19.55
C ASN A 57 -11.74 -7.87 18.80
N GLN A 58 -11.21 -8.15 17.61
CA GLN A 58 -10.54 -7.17 16.78
C GLN A 58 -11.13 -7.12 15.39
N THR A 59 -11.30 -5.91 14.87
CA THR A 59 -11.51 -5.66 13.44
C THR A 59 -10.28 -4.91 12.94
N LEU A 60 -9.31 -5.67 12.46
CA LEU A 60 -8.07 -5.14 11.93
C LEU A 60 -8.23 -4.87 10.44
N LEU A 61 -7.88 -3.65 10.01
CA LEU A 61 -7.90 -3.28 8.61
C LEU A 61 -6.57 -2.66 8.21
N SER A 62 -5.91 -3.27 7.22
CA SER A 62 -4.70 -2.75 6.61
C SER A 62 -5.04 -2.28 5.20
N ILE A 63 -5.14 -0.96 5.03
CA ILE A 63 -5.42 -0.32 3.75
C ILE A 63 -4.16 0.35 3.26
N SER A 64 -3.79 0.05 2.01
CA SER A 64 -2.71 0.74 1.32
C SER A 64 -3.18 1.21 -0.05
N ALA A 65 -2.81 2.43 -0.38
CA ALA A 65 -3.02 3.04 -1.69
C ALA A 65 -1.68 3.45 -2.33
N ASN A 66 -0.59 2.75 -1.98
CA ASN A 66 0.77 3.17 -2.33
C ASN A 66 0.97 3.19 -3.84
N GLY A 67 1.43 4.33 -4.36
CA GLY A 67 1.78 4.52 -5.77
C GLY A 67 3.14 3.96 -6.18
N GLY A 68 3.88 3.37 -5.24
CA GLY A 68 5.18 2.75 -5.48
C GLY A 68 6.31 3.75 -5.73
N THR A 69 7.30 3.32 -6.50
CA THR A 69 8.49 4.11 -6.86
C THR A 69 8.50 4.37 -8.36
N ALA A 70 8.65 5.63 -8.75
CA ALA A 70 8.74 6.04 -10.14
C ALA A 70 10.17 6.48 -10.46
N ILE A 71 10.75 5.88 -11.50
CA ILE A 71 12.08 6.22 -11.99
C ILE A 71 11.94 6.56 -13.47
N ALA A 72 12.40 7.75 -13.85
CA ALA A 72 12.51 8.19 -15.23
C ALA A 72 13.98 8.51 -15.50
N ASP A 73 14.48 8.06 -16.65
CA ASP A 73 15.82 8.41 -17.15
C ASP A 73 15.70 8.94 -18.58
N ALA A 74 16.32 10.09 -18.81
CA ALA A 74 16.37 10.81 -20.07
C ALA A 74 17.81 10.95 -20.57
N SER A 75 18.72 10.09 -20.10
CA SER A 75 20.13 10.17 -20.48
C SER A 75 20.31 10.14 -22.01
N GLY A 76 21.12 11.08 -22.50
CA GLY A 76 21.66 11.02 -23.86
C GLY A 76 22.82 10.01 -23.91
N GLY A 77 23.22 9.60 -25.12
CA GLY A 77 24.36 8.69 -25.31
C GLY A 77 25.72 9.37 -25.11
N ASP A 78 26.79 8.57 -25.07
CA ASP A 78 28.18 9.04 -25.18
C ASP A 78 28.71 8.87 -26.61
N TYR A 79 29.85 9.48 -26.94
CA TYR A 79 30.52 9.38 -28.26
C TYR A 79 29.68 9.80 -29.47
N ASN A 80 28.80 10.79 -29.29
CA ASN A 80 27.98 11.28 -30.38
C ASN A 80 28.76 12.25 -31.27
N LEU A 81 28.60 12.09 -32.58
CA LEU A 81 29.12 12.99 -33.61
C LEU A 81 27.94 13.42 -34.49
N ALA A 82 27.80 14.72 -34.77
CA ALA A 82 26.77 15.23 -35.68
C ALA A 82 27.34 16.33 -36.58
N PHE A 83 26.98 16.31 -37.87
CA PHE A 83 27.41 17.26 -38.89
C PHE A 83 26.29 17.53 -39.90
N VAL A 84 26.26 18.75 -40.44
CA VAL A 84 25.37 19.21 -41.54
C VAL A 84 26.17 19.31 -42.85
N SER A 85 25.52 19.19 -44.01
CA SER A 85 26.15 19.16 -45.34
C SER A 85 25.72 20.30 -46.25
#